data_AF-A0A950VT90-F1
#
_entry.id   AF-A0A950VT90-F1
#
_cell.length_a   1.000
_cell.length_b   1.000
_cell.length_c   1.000
_cell.angle_alpha   90.00
_cell.angle_beta   90.00
_cell.angle_gamma   90.00
#
_symmetry.space_group_name_H-M   'P 1'
#
loop_
_entity.id
_entity.type
_entity.pdbx_description
1 polymer ?
#
loop_
_entity_poly.entity_id
_entity_poly.type
_entity_poly.pdbx_seq_one_letter_code
_entity_poly.pdbx_strand_id
1 'polypeptide(L)'
;MAILIGGTLLATPVAQADGGPHRFEWSNYNVVTGQTETFEIGTKGGCAMYHILPGWNHWVNLGGCLRPGYGFDLGRNADNRYELFAIGYDDQVWHNWQTRPGLGPWSGWYPFDGYVLNGLGSGSAPGGPTVDSSGGRLTVTVIGTNNRYWARQQQCANGCWGAWHQV
;
A
#
# COMPACT_ATOMS: atom_id res chain seq x y z
N MET A 1 5.47 11.95 23.49
CA MET A 1 4.13 11.33 23.52
C MET A 1 3.30 12.07 22.49
N ALA A 2 3.01 11.47 21.34
CA ALA A 2 2.17 12.06 20.32
C ALA A 2 1.22 10.97 19.82
N ILE A 3 -0.07 11.20 20.07
CA ILE A 3 -1.18 10.48 19.47
C ILE A 3 -1.58 11.30 18.25
N LEU A 4 -1.66 10.69 17.07
CA LEU A 4 -2.40 11.25 15.95
C LEU A 4 -3.27 10.17 15.31
N ILE A 5 -4.56 10.48 15.20
CA ILE A 5 -5.57 9.71 14.47
C ILE A 5 -5.78 10.47 13.16
N GLY A 6 -5.41 9.84 12.03
CA GLY A 6 -5.67 10.35 10.68
C GLY A 6 -4.73 11.46 10.19
N GLY A 7 -4.05 11.21 9.07
CA GLY A 7 -3.41 12.24 8.25
C GLY A 7 -1.92 12.48 8.53
N THR A 8 -1.11 12.02 7.60
CA THR A 8 0.25 12.49 7.22
C THR A 8 1.19 12.86 8.37
N LEU A 9 2.12 11.94 8.67
CA LEU A 9 3.36 12.28 9.36
C LEU A 9 4.40 12.69 8.31
N LEU A 10 4.96 13.90 8.43
CA LEU A 10 6.15 14.29 7.67
C LEU A 10 7.34 13.44 8.16
N ALA A 11 7.70 12.41 7.41
CA ALA A 11 8.94 11.69 7.64
C ALA A 11 10.12 12.51 7.06
N THR A 12 11.14 12.75 7.88
CA THR A 12 12.46 13.14 7.39
C THR A 12 13.01 11.98 6.56
N PRO A 13 13.57 12.22 5.35
CA PRO A 13 14.11 11.14 4.51
C PRO A 13 15.26 10.45 5.24
N VAL A 14 15.30 9.12 5.27
CA VAL A 14 16.39 8.35 5.88
C VAL A 14 16.96 7.35 4.89
N ALA A 15 18.26 7.07 5.07
CA ALA A 15 19.18 6.36 4.19
C ALA A 15 18.62 5.17 3.40
N GLN A 16 19.00 5.12 2.13
CA GLN A 16 18.44 4.35 1.01
C GLN A 16 18.88 2.88 0.97
N ALA A 17 18.02 1.98 0.48
CA ALA A 17 18.38 0.58 0.22
C ALA A 17 19.28 0.40 -1.02
N ASP A 18 19.11 1.24 -2.04
CA ASP A 18 19.66 1.02 -3.39
C ASP A 18 20.43 2.21 -4.00
N GLY A 19 20.54 3.33 -3.27
CA GLY A 19 21.25 4.53 -3.72
C GLY A 19 20.60 5.27 -4.91
N GLY A 20 19.35 4.95 -5.29
CA GLY A 20 18.60 5.58 -6.37
C GLY A 20 17.55 6.61 -5.91
N PRO A 21 17.08 7.53 -6.78
CA PRO A 21 16.17 8.62 -6.39
C PRO A 21 14.73 8.14 -6.15
N HIS A 22 14.28 8.00 -4.88
CA HIS A 22 12.92 7.53 -4.51
C HIS A 22 11.78 8.45 -5.01
N ARG A 23 10.61 7.86 -5.26
CA ARG A 23 9.41 8.59 -5.69
C ARG A 23 8.34 8.77 -4.59
N PHE A 24 8.21 7.84 -3.63
CA PHE A 24 7.23 7.91 -2.52
C PHE A 24 7.73 7.18 -1.27
N GLU A 25 7.54 7.78 -0.10
CA GLU A 25 7.82 7.22 1.22
C GLU A 25 6.50 7.19 2.02
N TRP A 26 6.13 6.01 2.54
CA TRP A 26 5.09 5.90 3.58
C TRP A 26 5.69 5.35 4.86
N SER A 27 5.62 6.13 5.93
CA SER A 27 5.95 5.68 7.27
C SER A 27 4.67 5.54 8.09
N ASN A 28 4.45 4.37 8.69
CA ASN A 28 3.31 4.09 9.56
C ASN A 28 3.76 3.62 10.94
N TYR A 29 3.13 4.16 11.99
CA TYR A 29 3.36 3.68 13.34
C TYR A 29 2.62 2.36 13.56
N ASN A 30 3.38 1.27 13.65
CA ASN A 30 2.88 -0.02 14.06
C ASN A 30 2.57 -0.02 15.55
N VAL A 31 1.28 0.04 15.85
CA VAL A 31 0.75 0.05 17.23
C VAL A 31 0.98 -1.26 17.98
N VAL A 32 1.23 -2.37 17.28
CA VAL A 32 1.48 -3.68 17.89
C VAL A 32 2.92 -3.78 18.37
N THR A 33 3.87 -3.34 17.54
CA THR A 33 5.30 -3.41 17.87
C THR A 33 5.81 -2.13 18.55
N GLY A 34 5.03 -1.03 18.49
CA GLY A 34 5.43 0.28 18.98
C GLY A 34 6.45 0.98 18.08
N GLN A 35 6.55 0.57 16.82
CA GLN A 35 7.65 0.87 15.90
C GLN A 35 7.14 1.54 14.62
N THR A 36 7.91 2.45 14.03
CA THR A 36 7.59 2.99 12.69
C THR A 36 8.07 2.01 11.62
N GLU A 37 7.15 1.58 10.75
CA GLU A 37 7.44 0.81 9.54
C GLU A 37 7.46 1.75 8.34
N THR A 38 8.51 1.67 7.53
CA THR A 38 8.64 2.47 6.30
C THR A 38 8.54 1.57 5.07
N PHE A 39 7.77 2.04 4.09
CA PHE A 39 7.57 1.41 2.79
C PHE A 39 8.09 2.30 1.67
N GLU A 40 8.87 1.72 0.78
CA GLU A 40 9.51 2.44 -0.34
C GLU A 40 9.41 1.68 -1.65
N ILE A 41 9.24 2.38 -2.77
CA ILE A 41 9.39 1.82 -4.12
C ILE A 41 10.81 2.09 -4.63
N GLY A 42 11.53 1.03 -4.99
CA GLY A 42 12.83 1.09 -5.66
C GLY A 42 12.73 1.67 -7.07
N THR A 43 13.73 2.44 -7.48
CA THR A 43 13.63 3.30 -8.68
C THR A 43 14.21 2.69 -9.94
N LYS A 44 14.65 1.44 -9.85
CA LYS A 44 14.95 0.56 -10.98
C LYS A 44 13.66 0.08 -11.66
N GLY A 45 12.91 1.02 -12.24
CA GLY A 45 11.71 0.72 -13.06
C GLY A 45 10.44 0.37 -12.28
N GLY A 46 10.36 0.70 -10.98
CA GLY A 46 9.20 0.38 -10.13
C GLY A 46 9.20 -1.06 -9.61
N CYS A 47 10.27 -1.82 -9.86
CA CYS A 47 10.40 -3.21 -9.44
C CYS A 47 11.15 -3.30 -8.10
N ALA A 48 10.39 -3.29 -7.01
CA ALA A 48 10.69 -3.71 -5.63
C ALA A 48 10.07 -2.70 -4.66
N MET A 49 9.11 -3.16 -3.87
CA MET A 49 8.75 -2.46 -2.65
C MET A 49 9.57 -2.99 -1.48
N TYR A 50 10.02 -2.11 -0.59
CA TYR A 50 10.77 -2.50 0.58
C TYR A 50 10.04 -2.16 1.88
N HIS A 51 10.27 -2.96 2.91
CA HIS A 51 9.79 -2.74 4.28
C HIS A 51 10.99 -2.65 5.25
N ILE A 52 10.98 -1.65 6.13
CA ILE A 52 11.98 -1.44 7.19
C ILE A 52 11.33 -1.49 8.57
N LEU A 53 12.03 -2.12 9.53
CA LEU A 53 11.78 -2.02 10.97
C LEU A 53 12.78 -1.06 11.62
N PRO A 54 12.45 -0.40 12.74
CA PRO A 54 13.40 0.51 13.37
C PRO A 54 14.65 -0.24 13.83
N GLY A 55 15.80 0.34 13.49
CA GLY A 55 17.11 -0.30 13.54
C GLY A 55 17.92 -0.09 12.24
N TRP A 56 17.25 0.29 11.14
CA TRP A 56 17.85 0.69 9.86
C TRP A 56 18.75 -0.36 9.19
N ASN A 57 18.63 -1.63 9.57
CA ASN A 57 19.56 -2.70 9.22
C ASN A 57 18.91 -3.92 8.57
N HIS A 58 17.62 -3.86 8.24
CA HIS A 58 16.90 -5.01 7.67
C HIS A 58 15.88 -4.59 6.62
N TRP A 59 16.34 -4.46 5.37
CA TRP A 59 15.49 -4.23 4.21
C TRP A 59 14.85 -5.55 3.75
N VAL A 60 13.52 -5.61 3.73
CA VAL A 60 12.79 -6.75 3.16
C VAL A 60 12.31 -6.38 1.77
N ASN A 61 12.81 -7.07 0.74
CA ASN A 61 12.30 -6.94 -0.63
C ASN A 61 10.96 -7.68 -0.75
N LEU A 62 9.88 -6.95 -0.98
CA LEU A 62 8.52 -7.47 -1.16
C LEU A 62 8.22 -7.83 -2.62
N GLY A 63 9.19 -7.67 -3.53
CA GLY A 63 9.01 -7.82 -4.97
C GLY A 63 8.01 -6.82 -5.53
N GLY A 64 7.33 -7.22 -6.60
CA GLY A 64 6.33 -6.40 -7.29
C GLY A 64 6.98 -5.41 -8.26
N CYS A 65 6.34 -5.26 -9.42
CA CYS A 65 6.72 -4.30 -10.45
C CYS A 65 5.55 -3.35 -10.67
N LEU A 66 5.71 -2.14 -10.13
CA LEU A 66 4.74 -1.08 -10.27
C LEU A 66 4.92 -0.40 -11.62
N ARG A 67 3.79 -0.07 -12.24
CA ARG A 67 3.83 0.66 -13.49
C ARG A 67 4.44 2.06 -13.27
N PRO A 68 5.34 2.54 -14.14
CA PRO A 68 5.95 3.86 -13.97
C PRO A 68 4.89 4.95 -13.95
N GLY A 69 4.97 5.83 -12.95
CA GLY A 69 3.98 6.90 -12.76
C GLY A 69 2.77 6.52 -11.92
N TYR A 70 2.68 5.26 -11.47
CA TYR A 70 1.69 4.78 -10.51
C TYR A 70 2.32 4.58 -9.14
N GLY A 71 1.51 4.75 -8.11
CA GLY A 71 1.88 4.51 -6.72
C GLY A 71 1.28 3.23 -6.14
N PHE A 72 1.52 3.06 -4.84
CA PHE A 72 0.86 2.10 -3.98
C PHE A 72 0.19 2.86 -2.82
N ASP A 73 -0.67 2.18 -2.07
CA ASP A 73 -1.20 2.69 -0.81
C ASP A 73 -1.30 1.54 0.21
N LEU A 74 -1.35 1.90 1.50
CA LEU A 74 -1.30 0.96 2.62
C LEU A 74 -2.56 1.05 3.48
N GLY A 75 -3.20 -0.09 3.72
CA GLY A 75 -4.29 -0.24 4.68
C GLY A 75 -3.87 -1.03 5.91
N ARG A 76 -4.42 -0.68 7.08
CA ARG A 76 -4.29 -1.50 8.29
C ARG A 76 -5.58 -2.29 8.53
N ASN A 77 -5.49 -3.61 8.48
CA ASN A 77 -6.58 -4.50 8.83
C ASN A 77 -6.96 -4.39 10.32
N ALA A 78 -8.17 -4.83 10.69
CA ALA A 78 -8.66 -4.77 12.07
C ALA A 78 -7.81 -5.62 13.05
N ASP A 79 -7.16 -6.67 12.56
CA ASP A 79 -6.21 -7.48 13.32
C ASP A 79 -4.79 -6.87 13.39
N ASN A 80 -4.61 -5.64 12.92
CA ASN A 80 -3.33 -4.92 12.84
C ASN A 80 -2.30 -5.50 11.85
N ARG A 81 -2.72 -6.34 10.90
CA ARG A 81 -1.90 -6.67 9.73
C ARG A 81 -1.96 -5.56 8.71
N TYR A 82 -0.82 -5.20 8.14
CA TYR A 82 -0.80 -4.28 7.01
C TYR A 82 -1.06 -4.99 5.67
N GLU A 83 -1.69 -4.27 4.74
CA GLU A 83 -1.98 -4.72 3.39
C GLU A 83 -1.71 -3.59 2.40
N LEU A 84 -0.90 -3.91 1.40
CA LEU A 84 -0.45 -3.02 0.34
C LEU A 84 -1.32 -3.23 -0.89
N PHE A 85 -1.64 -2.13 -1.59
CA PHE A 85 -2.37 -2.15 -2.85
C PHE A 85 -1.63 -1.31 -3.87
N ALA A 86 -1.52 -1.81 -5.11
CA ALA A 86 -0.80 -1.10 -6.16
C ALA A 86 -1.25 -1.47 -7.57
N ILE A 87 -0.80 -0.70 -8.56
CA ILE A 87 -1.11 -0.94 -9.98
C ILE A 87 0.09 -1.60 -10.68
N GLY A 88 -0.15 -2.77 -11.26
CA GLY A 88 0.84 -3.51 -12.05
C GLY A 88 1.00 -2.97 -13.47
N TYR A 89 2.00 -3.47 -14.20
CA TYR A 89 2.20 -3.15 -15.63
C TYR A 89 1.06 -3.60 -16.54
N ASP A 90 0.23 -4.51 -16.06
CA ASP A 90 -0.96 -5.06 -16.72
C ASP A 90 -2.23 -4.22 -16.46
N ASP A 91 -2.07 -3.03 -15.86
CA ASP A 91 -3.16 -2.12 -15.48
C ASP A 91 -4.19 -2.78 -14.52
N GLN A 92 -3.80 -3.85 -13.82
CA GLN A 92 -4.60 -4.50 -12.78
C GLN A 92 -4.24 -3.98 -11.38
N VAL A 93 -5.20 -4.05 -10.47
CA VAL A 93 -4.94 -3.86 -9.03
C VAL A 93 -4.33 -5.14 -8.46
N TRP A 94 -3.25 -4.97 -7.71
CA TRP A 94 -2.55 -6.04 -6.99
C TRP A 94 -2.51 -5.73 -5.51
N HIS A 95 -2.46 -6.77 -4.68
CA HIS A 95 -2.28 -6.61 -3.24
C HIS A 95 -1.28 -7.59 -2.64
N ASN A 96 -0.69 -7.21 -1.50
CA ASN A 96 0.24 -8.02 -0.72
C ASN A 96 0.01 -7.71 0.77
N TRP A 97 -0.13 -8.72 1.62
CA TRP A 97 -0.49 -8.53 3.02
C TRP A 97 0.48 -9.23 3.96
N GLN A 98 0.63 -8.68 5.16
CA GLN A 98 1.25 -9.39 6.26
C GLN A 98 0.37 -10.59 6.63
N THR A 99 0.96 -11.77 6.77
CA THR A 99 0.28 -12.99 7.22
C THR A 99 0.10 -13.03 8.74
N ARG A 100 0.83 -12.19 9.47
CA ARG A 100 0.75 -12.01 10.93
C ARG A 100 1.00 -10.54 11.30
N PRO A 101 0.37 -10.01 12.37
CA PRO A 101 0.58 -8.61 12.77
C PRO A 101 2.03 -8.34 13.15
N GLY A 102 2.48 -7.11 12.96
CA GLY A 102 3.87 -6.74 13.27
C GLY A 102 4.77 -6.93 12.06
N LEU A 103 5.64 -7.94 12.10
CA LEU A 103 6.84 -7.99 11.24
C LEU A 103 6.71 -8.91 10.01
N GLY A 104 5.51 -9.42 9.72
CA GLY A 104 5.30 -10.42 8.66
C GLY A 104 5.46 -11.87 9.13
N PRO A 105 5.61 -12.85 8.21
CA PRO A 105 5.96 -12.71 6.80
C PRO A 105 4.85 -12.14 5.91
N TRP A 106 5.20 -11.69 4.72
CA TRP A 106 4.28 -11.19 3.69
C TRP A 106 3.79 -12.32 2.77
N SER A 107 2.59 -12.17 2.22
CA SER A 107 1.96 -13.16 1.34
C SER A 107 2.65 -13.31 -0.01
N GLY A 108 3.30 -12.23 -0.49
CA GLY A 108 3.59 -12.04 -1.90
C GLY A 108 2.42 -11.37 -2.61
N TRP A 109 2.64 -10.95 -3.85
CA TRP A 109 1.66 -10.21 -4.64
C TRP A 109 0.63 -11.14 -5.28
N TYR A 110 -0.65 -10.83 -5.06
CA TYR A 110 -1.77 -11.50 -5.68
C TYR A 110 -2.63 -10.52 -6.49
N PRO A 111 -3.30 -10.98 -7.55
CA PRO A 111 -4.30 -10.18 -8.25
C PRO A 111 -5.42 -9.79 -7.29
N PHE A 112 -5.82 -8.53 -7.32
CA PHE A 112 -6.93 -8.00 -6.53
C PHE A 112 -8.19 -7.77 -7.38
N ASP A 113 -8.17 -8.28 -8.61
CA ASP A 113 -9.18 -8.12 -9.66
C ASP A 113 -9.47 -6.63 -9.99
N GLY A 114 -9.89 -6.36 -11.23
CA GLY A 114 -10.26 -5.01 -11.65
C GLY A 114 -9.13 -4.27 -12.36
N TYR A 115 -9.54 -3.54 -13.39
CA TYR A 115 -8.66 -2.83 -14.31
C TYR A 115 -8.85 -1.33 -14.13
N VAL A 116 -7.74 -0.61 -14.05
CA VAL A 116 -7.77 0.84 -13.93
C VAL A 116 -7.63 1.52 -15.29
N LEU A 117 -8.14 2.74 -15.40
CA LEU A 117 -7.85 3.56 -16.57
C LEU A 117 -6.37 3.98 -16.53
N ASN A 118 -5.74 3.84 -17.68
CA ASN A 118 -4.36 4.22 -17.91
C ASN A 118 -4.12 5.71 -17.52
N GLY A 119 -3.62 5.95 -16.31
CA GLY A 119 -2.96 7.19 -15.88
C GLY A 119 -3.50 7.83 -14.62
N LEU A 120 -4.60 7.34 -14.03
CA LEU A 120 -5.31 8.10 -12.99
C LEU A 120 -5.90 7.19 -11.89
N GLY A 121 -5.11 6.63 -10.98
CA GLY A 121 -5.64 6.18 -9.68
C GLY A 121 -5.68 7.35 -8.69
N SER A 122 -6.81 7.50 -7.98
CA SER A 122 -7.04 8.60 -7.06
C SER A 122 -6.42 8.36 -5.69
N GLY A 123 -5.10 8.58 -5.60
CA GLY A 123 -4.36 9.38 -4.61
C GLY A 123 -4.21 8.92 -3.16
N SER A 124 -3.05 8.37 -2.81
CA SER A 124 -2.14 9.07 -1.89
C SER A 124 -0.70 9.14 -2.49
N ALA A 125 -0.50 8.45 -3.61
CA ALA A 125 0.56 8.66 -4.60
C ALA A 125 -0.08 8.91 -5.99
N PRO A 126 0.55 9.70 -6.88
CA PRO A 126 0.10 9.89 -8.26
C PRO A 126 -0.22 8.54 -8.92
N GLY A 127 -1.46 8.41 -9.40
CA GLY A 127 -1.89 7.26 -10.17
C GLY A 127 -2.25 6.01 -9.38
N GLY A 128 -2.03 5.92 -8.06
CA GLY A 128 -2.27 4.72 -7.26
C GLY A 128 -3.70 4.55 -6.71
N PRO A 129 -4.05 3.37 -6.16
CA PRO A 129 -5.30 3.18 -5.41
C PRO A 129 -5.30 4.03 -4.14
N THR A 130 -6.49 4.32 -3.59
CA THR A 130 -6.66 4.82 -2.22
C THR A 130 -7.22 3.78 -1.30
N VAL A 131 -6.75 3.76 -0.05
CA VAL A 131 -7.17 2.81 0.97
C VAL A 131 -7.63 3.55 2.22
N ASP A 132 -8.93 3.50 2.52
CA ASP A 132 -9.48 3.93 3.80
C ASP A 132 -9.65 2.73 4.75
N SER A 133 -9.34 2.93 6.03
CA SER A 133 -9.43 1.90 7.08
C SER A 133 -10.58 2.15 8.08
N SER A 134 -11.65 2.84 7.67
CA SER A 134 -12.76 3.20 8.55
C SER A 134 -13.54 1.97 9.05
N GLY A 135 -13.93 1.99 10.33
CA GLY A 135 -14.76 0.93 10.92
C GLY A 135 -14.11 -0.46 10.98
N GLY A 136 -12.77 -0.55 10.88
CA GLY A 136 -12.04 -1.83 10.87
C GLY A 136 -12.16 -2.59 9.55
N ARG A 137 -12.55 -1.92 8.48
CA ARG A 137 -12.65 -2.49 7.12
C ARG A 137 -11.84 -1.64 6.17
N LEU A 138 -11.12 -2.30 5.29
CA LEU A 138 -10.44 -1.61 4.20
C LEU A 138 -11.41 -1.34 3.05
N THR A 139 -11.35 -0.11 2.52
CA THR A 139 -12.03 0.30 1.28
C THR A 139 -10.99 0.78 0.30
N VAL A 140 -10.87 0.08 -0.84
CA VAL A 140 -9.97 0.43 -1.94
C VAL A 140 -10.74 1.17 -3.01
N THR A 141 -10.28 2.35 -3.40
CA THR A 141 -10.88 3.16 -4.48
C THR A 141 -9.90 3.36 -5.63
N VAL A 142 -10.41 3.24 -6.86
CA VAL A 142 -9.66 3.43 -8.11
C VAL A 142 -10.52 4.16 -9.15
N ILE A 143 -9.90 4.68 -10.22
CA ILE A 143 -10.63 5.07 -11.43
C ILE A 143 -10.56 3.92 -12.42
N GLY A 144 -11.73 3.38 -12.76
CA GLY A 144 -11.87 2.28 -13.72
C GLY A 144 -11.72 2.75 -15.15
N THR A 145 -11.58 1.80 -16.09
CA THR A 145 -11.40 2.04 -17.54
C THR A 145 -12.50 2.88 -18.20
N ASN A 146 -13.65 3.03 -17.55
CA ASN A 146 -14.77 3.88 -17.97
C ASN A 146 -14.69 5.33 -17.44
N ASN A 147 -13.55 5.72 -16.86
CA ASN A 147 -13.34 7.02 -16.23
C ASN A 147 -14.34 7.33 -15.09
N ARG A 148 -14.76 6.29 -14.36
CA ARG A 148 -15.59 6.41 -13.16
C ARG A 148 -14.83 5.90 -11.94
N TYR A 149 -15.21 6.37 -10.77
CA TYR A 149 -14.69 5.85 -9.52
C TYR A 149 -15.34 4.50 -9.21
N TRP A 150 -14.52 3.57 -8.76
CA TRP A 150 -14.93 2.25 -8.31
C TRP A 150 -14.35 1.99 -6.93
N ALA A 151 -15.14 1.39 -6.06
CA ALA A 151 -14.74 0.97 -4.74
C ALA A 151 -14.91 -0.54 -4.55
N ARG A 152 -13.98 -1.13 -3.80
CA ARG A 152 -14.08 -2.51 -3.27
C ARG A 152 -13.83 -2.45 -1.77
N GLN A 153 -14.75 -3.00 -0.99
CA GLN A 153 -14.67 -2.96 0.48
C GLN A 153 -14.68 -4.38 1.07
N GLN A 154 -13.96 -4.55 2.17
CA GLN A 154 -14.08 -5.73 3.02
C GLN A 154 -15.49 -5.86 3.63
N GLN A 155 -16.11 -7.02 3.43
CA GLN A 155 -17.43 -7.38 3.96
C GLN A 155 -17.37 -8.00 5.36
N CYS A 156 -16.18 -8.44 5.76
CA CYS A 156 -15.84 -8.89 7.10
C CYS A 156 -14.41 -8.45 7.39
N ALA A 157 -14.11 -8.33 8.68
CA ALA A 157 -12.78 -7.97 9.13
C ALA A 157 -11.73 -8.88 8.48
N ASN A 158 -10.63 -8.26 8.02
CA ASN A 158 -9.40 -8.95 7.65
C ASN A 158 -9.39 -9.73 6.32
N GLY A 159 -10.39 -9.55 5.43
CA GLY A 159 -10.17 -9.87 4.01
C GLY A 159 -11.27 -10.53 3.17
N CYS A 160 -12.51 -10.73 3.64
CA CYS A 160 -13.56 -11.14 2.67
C CYS A 160 -14.02 -9.93 1.84
N TRP A 161 -13.41 -9.76 0.67
CA TRP A 161 -13.66 -8.64 -0.21
C TRP A 161 -14.95 -8.79 -1.00
N GLY A 162 -15.79 -7.75 -1.00
CA GLY A 162 -16.97 -7.67 -1.85
C GLY A 162 -16.62 -7.49 -3.33
N ALA A 163 -17.64 -7.35 -4.19
CA ALA A 163 -17.42 -6.98 -5.58
C ALA A 163 -17.06 -5.50 -5.73
N TRP A 164 -16.39 -5.16 -6.84
CA TRP A 164 -16.24 -3.77 -7.27
C TRP A 164 -17.61 -3.16 -7.58
N HIS A 165 -17.85 -1.94 -7.11
CA HIS A 165 -19.04 -1.16 -7.43
C HIS A 165 -18.66 0.29 -7.73
N GLN A 166 -19.41 0.93 -8.61
CA GLN A 166 -19.19 2.33 -8.95
C GLN A 166 -19.62 3.23 -7.77
N VAL A 167 -18.86 4.30 -7.52
CA VAL A 167 -19.14 5.32 -6.48
C VAL A 167 -19.20 6.73 -7.03
#